data_AF-A0A1R1Y4L6-F1
#
_entry.id   AF-A0A1R1Y4L6-F1
#
_cell.length_a   1.000
_cell.length_b   1.000
_cell.length_c   1.000
_cell.angle_alpha   90.00
_cell.angle_beta   90.00
_cell.angle_gamma   90.00
#
_symmetry.space_group_name_H-M   'P 1'
#
loop_
_entity.id
_entity.type
_entity.pdbx_description
1 polymer ?
#
loop_
_entity_poly.entity_id
_entity_poly.type
_entity_poly.pdbx_seq_one_letter_code
_entity_poly.pdbx_strand_id
1 'polypeptide(L)'
;MTDLTRWRLNVDEGRHTWEYLESDEECKKRPQSFIEKYWIGLPYKQEELELATTAKQAAINGFRFFRQLQTEDGHWAGAYDGPMFITPGIVFVNFITGQTPDPYQSKELIRYLFNRANVNDGGWGLHFEGKSTVFGTAMNYTLLRILGVDQDYPPMIKARNTLHELGSATAISSWGKFWLSALGVYEWDGMLPLLPEPWLFPEFIPFFPGNWWVHTRAVYLGMSHIYSLRKSMPLNDLTRSLRNELYTQDYDTIDWKAQQLNVSEADRYVPLSFTLKAFNYVSNVYERFHIPSLRKKAIEETLLQIHLEIENTNYLCLAPVNFAVNMLAMYYEHGPTSKWFTGMLDRRIDALWLCREGLAGTGTNGSQLWDTALAAQACIYSGLSNLEEN
;
A
#
# COMPACT_ATOMS: atom_id res chain seq x y z
N MET A 1 19.09 -1.50 -11.64
CA MET A 1 18.68 -2.76 -11.00
C MET A 1 19.71 -3.11 -9.93
N THR A 2 19.31 -3.79 -8.86
CA THR A 2 20.24 -4.34 -7.87
C THR A 2 20.79 -5.69 -8.33
N ASP A 3 21.83 -6.21 -7.67
CA ASP A 3 22.29 -7.58 -7.85
C ASP A 3 21.38 -8.52 -7.05
N LEU A 4 20.51 -9.26 -7.74
CA LEU A 4 19.51 -10.12 -7.10
C LEU A 4 20.14 -11.25 -6.27
N THR A 5 21.40 -11.61 -6.50
CA THR A 5 22.08 -12.67 -5.75
C THR A 5 22.42 -12.28 -4.31
N ARG A 6 22.29 -10.99 -3.97
CA ARG A 6 22.58 -10.42 -2.66
C ARG A 6 21.38 -10.26 -1.74
N TRP A 7 20.17 -10.42 -2.25
CA TRP A 7 18.97 -10.35 -1.42
C TRP A 7 18.76 -11.62 -0.60
N ARG A 8 18.37 -11.45 0.65
CA ARG A 8 18.00 -12.53 1.59
C ARG A 8 16.61 -12.30 2.16
N LEU A 9 15.89 -13.39 2.37
CA LEU A 9 14.60 -13.41 3.06
C LEU A 9 14.85 -13.81 4.51
N ASN A 10 14.56 -12.91 5.43
CA ASN A 10 14.55 -13.17 6.87
C ASN A 10 13.15 -13.61 7.29
N VAL A 11 13.10 -14.71 8.05
CA VAL A 11 11.87 -15.30 8.56
C VAL A 11 11.97 -15.44 10.08
N ASP A 12 10.94 -14.99 10.78
CA ASP A 12 10.86 -15.07 12.26
C ASP A 12 9.39 -15.12 12.71
N GLU A 13 8.94 -16.28 13.17
CA GLU A 13 7.55 -16.52 13.61
C GLU A 13 6.49 -16.00 12.63
N GLY A 14 6.64 -16.31 11.34
CA GLY A 14 5.76 -15.81 10.28
C GLY A 14 6.22 -14.48 9.66
N ARG A 15 6.96 -13.63 10.38
CA ARG A 15 7.39 -12.31 9.86
C ARG A 15 8.32 -12.47 8.67
N HIS A 16 8.10 -11.69 7.62
CA HIS A 16 8.96 -11.66 6.43
C HIS A 16 9.62 -10.30 6.29
N THR A 17 10.95 -10.28 6.13
CA THR A 17 11.67 -9.06 5.71
C THR A 17 12.75 -9.40 4.70
N TRP A 18 12.92 -8.53 3.70
CA TRP A 18 13.98 -8.68 2.70
C TRP A 18 15.15 -7.75 3.01
N GLU A 19 16.37 -8.30 2.92
CA GLU A 19 17.62 -7.62 3.24
C GLU A 19 18.60 -7.73 2.08
N TYR A 20 19.31 -6.64 1.79
CA TYR A 20 20.37 -6.62 0.78
C TYR A 20 21.75 -6.72 1.43
N LEU A 21 22.51 -7.78 1.12
CA LEU A 21 23.86 -7.99 1.66
C LEU A 21 24.92 -7.21 0.87
N GLU A 22 25.61 -6.29 1.53
CA GLU A 22 26.61 -5.44 0.88
C GLU A 22 27.95 -6.12 0.69
N SER A 23 28.34 -7.03 1.59
CA SER A 23 29.65 -7.68 1.54
C SER A 23 29.61 -9.08 0.92
N ASP A 24 30.68 -9.42 0.19
CA ASP A 24 30.90 -10.77 -0.32
C ASP A 24 31.09 -11.79 0.82
N GLU A 25 31.57 -11.34 1.97
CA GLU A 25 31.76 -12.18 3.16
C GLU A 25 30.41 -12.62 3.74
N GLU A 26 29.43 -11.71 3.87
CA GLU A 26 28.07 -12.04 4.29
C GLU A 26 27.39 -12.97 3.29
N CYS A 27 27.56 -12.70 1.99
CA CYS A 27 27.01 -13.57 0.94
C CYS A 27 27.57 -14.99 1.00
N LYS A 28 28.84 -15.15 1.39
CA LYS A 28 29.49 -16.47 1.60
C LYS A 28 29.00 -17.14 2.89
N LYS A 29 28.81 -16.38 3.98
CA LYS A 29 28.31 -16.90 5.26
C LYS A 29 26.86 -17.37 5.16
N ARG A 30 26.04 -16.69 4.37
CA ARG A 30 24.64 -17.05 4.11
C ARG A 30 24.40 -17.18 2.60
N PRO A 31 24.67 -18.37 2.02
CA PRO A 31 24.36 -18.64 0.63
C PRO A 31 22.86 -18.51 0.36
N GLN A 32 22.51 -18.05 -0.84
CA GLN A 32 21.12 -17.84 -1.22
C GLN A 32 20.35 -19.18 -1.33
N SER A 33 19.21 -19.26 -0.65
CA SER A 33 18.36 -20.45 -0.55
C SER A 33 17.54 -20.68 -1.82
N PHE A 34 16.88 -21.85 -1.90
CA PHE A 34 15.95 -22.16 -2.98
C PHE A 34 14.75 -21.20 -2.99
N ILE A 35 14.17 -20.94 -1.80
CA ILE A 35 13.02 -20.05 -1.59
C ILE A 35 13.33 -18.65 -2.10
N GLU A 36 14.50 -18.12 -1.73
CA GLU A 36 14.95 -16.79 -2.13
C GLU A 36 15.06 -16.69 -3.65
N LYS A 37 15.69 -17.67 -4.30
CA LYS A 37 15.84 -17.71 -5.78
C LYS A 37 14.49 -17.81 -6.48
N TYR A 38 13.59 -18.66 -5.98
CA TYR A 38 12.26 -18.87 -6.57
C TYR A 38 11.44 -17.58 -6.63
N TRP A 39 11.40 -16.84 -5.50
CA TRP A 39 10.56 -15.64 -5.36
C TRP A 39 11.10 -14.44 -6.13
N ILE A 40 12.42 -14.26 -6.21
CA ILE A 40 13.02 -13.15 -6.94
C ILE A 40 13.33 -13.49 -8.41
N GLY A 41 13.02 -14.73 -8.84
CA GLY A 41 13.11 -15.15 -10.25
C GLY A 41 14.51 -15.49 -10.73
N LEU A 42 15.42 -15.85 -9.82
CA LEU A 42 16.74 -16.36 -10.19
C LEU A 42 16.69 -17.84 -10.59
N PRO A 43 17.60 -18.28 -11.47
CA PRO A 43 17.73 -19.71 -11.77
C PRO A 43 18.00 -20.53 -10.52
N TYR A 44 17.28 -21.63 -10.37
CA TYR A 44 17.47 -22.62 -9.31
C TYR A 44 17.62 -24.01 -9.90
N LYS A 45 18.24 -24.91 -9.15
CA LYS A 45 18.27 -26.33 -9.48
C LYS A 45 17.02 -26.98 -8.92
N GLN A 46 16.35 -27.78 -9.72
CA GLN A 46 15.20 -28.58 -9.33
C GLN A 46 15.53 -30.05 -9.56
N GLU A 47 15.03 -30.93 -8.69
CA GLU A 47 15.07 -32.36 -8.92
C GLU A 47 14.27 -32.72 -10.19
N GLU A 48 14.85 -33.54 -11.06
CA GLU A 48 14.10 -34.09 -12.20
C GLU A 48 13.09 -35.11 -11.68
N LEU A 49 11.81 -34.76 -11.80
CA LEU A 49 10.71 -35.64 -11.43
C LEU A 49 10.20 -36.37 -12.69
N GLU A 50 9.93 -37.66 -12.57
CA GLU A 50 9.29 -38.42 -13.64
C GLU A 50 7.94 -37.80 -14.01
N LEU A 51 7.62 -37.81 -15.31
CA LEU A 51 6.36 -37.28 -15.81
C LEU A 51 5.19 -38.03 -15.17
N ALA A 52 4.34 -37.31 -14.43
CA ALA A 52 3.17 -37.89 -13.81
C ALA A 52 2.16 -38.37 -14.85
N THR A 53 1.71 -39.62 -14.73
CA THR A 53 0.66 -40.21 -15.58
C THR A 53 -0.66 -40.39 -14.85
N THR A 54 -0.69 -40.08 -13.55
CA THR A 54 -1.88 -40.17 -12.70
C THR A 54 -2.03 -38.93 -11.84
N ALA A 55 -3.26 -38.64 -11.38
CA ALA A 55 -3.53 -37.53 -10.46
C ALA A 55 -2.72 -37.63 -9.15
N LYS A 56 -2.52 -38.85 -8.63
CA LYS A 56 -1.73 -39.08 -7.42
C LYS A 56 -0.25 -38.77 -7.64
N GLN A 57 0.34 -39.22 -8.76
CA GLN A 57 1.72 -38.87 -9.10
C GLN A 57 1.89 -37.36 -9.30
N ALA A 58 0.92 -36.70 -9.93
CA ALA A 58 0.95 -35.26 -10.09
C ALA A 58 0.90 -34.52 -8.75
N ALA A 59 0.06 -34.97 -7.81
CA ALA A 59 -0.01 -34.43 -6.46
C ALA A 59 1.31 -34.64 -5.68
N ILE A 60 1.91 -35.82 -5.78
CA ILE A 60 3.21 -36.14 -5.16
C ILE A 60 4.30 -35.22 -5.74
N ASN A 61 4.40 -35.13 -7.07
CA ASN A 61 5.40 -34.29 -7.72
C ASN A 61 5.20 -32.80 -7.37
N GLY A 62 3.96 -32.33 -7.40
CA GLY A 62 3.61 -30.96 -7.02
C GLY A 62 4.00 -30.66 -5.57
N PHE A 63 3.73 -31.57 -4.64
CA PHE A 63 4.08 -31.36 -3.24
C PHE A 63 5.59 -31.48 -2.98
N ARG A 64 6.30 -32.38 -3.66
CA ARG A 64 7.78 -32.46 -3.60
C ARG A 64 8.44 -31.15 -4.02
N PHE A 65 7.87 -30.46 -5.01
CA PHE A 65 8.28 -29.10 -5.34
C PHE A 65 7.86 -28.11 -4.25
N PHE A 66 6.56 -28.10 -3.90
CA PHE A 66 5.98 -27.09 -3.03
C PHE A 66 6.55 -27.10 -1.60
N ARG A 67 6.93 -28.26 -1.05
CA ARG A 67 7.57 -28.36 0.27
C ARG A 67 8.96 -27.73 0.33
N GLN A 68 9.64 -27.55 -0.81
CA GLN A 68 10.91 -26.82 -0.88
C GLN A 68 10.71 -25.30 -0.69
N LEU A 69 9.46 -24.82 -0.76
CA LEU A 69 9.07 -23.44 -0.49
C LEU A 69 8.63 -23.19 0.96
N GLN A 70 8.62 -24.22 1.80
CA GLN A 70 8.34 -24.09 3.23
C GLN A 70 9.53 -23.41 3.93
N THR A 71 9.26 -22.38 4.72
CA THR A 71 10.28 -21.64 5.49
C THR A 71 10.77 -22.46 6.68
N GLU A 72 11.88 -22.00 7.28
CA GLU A 72 12.53 -22.63 8.42
C GLU A 72 11.67 -22.74 9.69
N ASP A 73 10.68 -21.86 9.85
CA ASP A 73 9.69 -21.87 10.93
C ASP A 73 8.35 -22.55 10.53
N GLY A 74 8.29 -23.15 9.33
CA GLY A 74 7.28 -24.12 8.96
C GLY A 74 6.07 -23.59 8.19
N HIS A 75 5.95 -22.29 7.94
CA HIS A 75 4.91 -21.75 7.05
C HIS A 75 5.37 -21.68 5.60
N TRP A 76 4.45 -21.27 4.71
CA TRP A 76 4.78 -20.94 3.33
C TRP A 76 4.83 -19.42 3.18
N ALA A 77 5.98 -18.92 2.70
CA ALA A 77 6.13 -17.52 2.33
C ALA A 77 5.57 -17.27 0.93
N GLY A 78 5.08 -16.06 0.67
CA GLY A 78 4.42 -15.75 -0.59
C GLY A 78 4.39 -14.26 -0.93
N ALA A 79 4.56 -13.96 -2.22
CA ALA A 79 4.23 -12.65 -2.75
C ALA A 79 2.71 -12.42 -2.59
N TYR A 80 2.36 -11.29 -1.98
CA TYR A 80 0.98 -10.87 -1.76
C TYR A 80 0.76 -9.44 -2.28
N ASP A 81 1.39 -9.12 -3.41
CA ASP A 81 1.17 -7.90 -4.19
C ASP A 81 -0.12 -7.99 -5.02
N GLY A 82 -0.47 -6.91 -5.72
CA GLY A 82 -1.73 -6.82 -6.45
C GLY A 82 -2.20 -5.39 -6.55
N PRO A 83 -2.68 -4.81 -5.44
CA PRO A 83 -3.14 -3.44 -5.40
C PRO A 83 -2.00 -2.44 -5.67
N MET A 84 -2.21 -1.54 -6.63
CA MET A 84 -1.21 -0.56 -7.05
C MET A 84 -1.28 0.77 -6.28
N PHE A 85 -1.94 0.77 -5.11
CA PHE A 85 -2.08 1.94 -4.25
C PHE A 85 -1.52 1.75 -2.83
N ILE A 86 -1.03 0.56 -2.50
CA ILE A 86 -0.43 0.27 -1.19
C ILE A 86 0.97 0.87 -1.11
N THR A 87 1.84 0.52 -2.07
CA THR A 87 3.21 1.04 -2.13
C THR A 87 3.27 2.57 -2.11
N PRO A 88 2.42 3.30 -2.88
CA PRO A 88 2.33 4.75 -2.75
C PRO A 88 2.08 5.25 -1.33
N GLY A 89 1.11 4.68 -0.59
CA GLY A 89 0.83 5.12 0.78
C GLY A 89 2.04 5.00 1.71
N ILE A 90 2.75 3.87 1.65
CA ILE A 90 3.97 3.62 2.47
C ILE A 90 5.09 4.60 2.09
N VAL A 91 5.35 4.80 0.79
CA VAL A 91 6.40 5.70 0.33
C VAL A 91 6.05 7.16 0.63
N PHE A 92 4.78 7.54 0.52
CA PHE A 92 4.33 8.90 0.78
C PHE A 92 4.44 9.26 2.26
N VAL A 93 4.02 8.38 3.18
CA VAL A 93 4.20 8.65 4.61
C VAL A 93 5.69 8.75 4.98
N ASN A 94 6.54 7.91 4.39
CA ASN A 94 7.99 8.01 4.59
C ASN A 94 8.50 9.39 4.11
N PHE A 95 8.15 9.79 2.88
CA PHE A 95 8.56 11.08 2.33
C PHE A 95 8.08 12.28 3.16
N ILE A 96 6.81 12.29 3.57
CA ILE A 96 6.21 13.35 4.40
C ILE A 96 6.93 13.46 5.75
N THR A 97 7.36 12.33 6.31
CA THR A 97 8.01 12.25 7.63
C THR A 97 9.54 12.33 7.56
N GLY A 98 10.09 12.64 6.38
CA GLY A 98 11.53 12.83 6.16
C GLY A 98 12.34 11.53 6.17
N GLN A 99 11.68 10.40 5.94
CA GLN A 99 12.28 9.08 5.85
C GLN A 99 12.47 8.70 4.38
N THR A 100 13.66 8.22 4.04
CA THR A 100 13.96 7.74 2.69
C THR A 100 14.08 6.23 2.73
N PRO A 101 13.42 5.47 1.83
CA PRO A 101 13.73 4.05 1.66
C PRO A 101 15.22 3.88 1.37
N ASP A 102 15.81 2.75 1.76
CA ASP A 102 17.22 2.55 1.45
C ASP A 102 17.45 2.54 -0.09
N PRO A 103 18.68 2.79 -0.55
CA PRO A 103 18.96 2.89 -1.98
C PRO A 103 18.64 1.62 -2.79
N TYR A 104 18.70 0.44 -2.18
CA TYR A 104 18.41 -0.83 -2.86
C TYR A 104 16.91 -1.06 -2.96
N GLN A 105 16.16 -0.81 -1.88
CA GLN A 105 14.70 -0.78 -1.89
C GLN A 105 14.19 0.21 -2.94
N SER A 106 14.73 1.43 -2.97
CA SER A 106 14.35 2.45 -3.96
C SER A 106 14.53 1.95 -5.40
N LYS A 107 15.65 1.29 -5.70
CA LYS A 107 15.90 0.71 -7.04
C LYS A 107 14.92 -0.41 -7.38
N GLU A 108 14.57 -1.27 -6.42
CA GLU A 108 13.65 -2.38 -6.64
C GLU A 108 12.18 -1.94 -6.69
N LEU A 109 11.80 -0.88 -5.97
CA LEU A 109 10.49 -0.21 -6.10
C LEU A 109 10.33 0.40 -7.50
N ILE A 110 11.34 1.13 -7.98
CA ILE A 110 11.35 1.69 -9.35
C ILE A 110 11.23 0.56 -10.38
N ARG A 111 11.98 -0.54 -10.19
CA ARG A 111 11.93 -1.70 -11.08
C ARG A 111 10.53 -2.32 -11.13
N TYR A 112 9.90 -2.51 -9.97
CA TYR A 112 8.54 -3.04 -9.88
C TYR A 112 7.55 -2.19 -10.66
N LEU A 113 7.57 -0.88 -10.44
CA LEU A 113 6.60 0.03 -11.06
C LEU A 113 6.74 0.08 -12.58
N PHE A 114 7.96 0.11 -13.11
CA PHE A 114 8.15 0.06 -14.58
C PHE A 114 7.76 -1.29 -15.17
N ASN A 115 8.00 -2.41 -14.47
CA ASN A 115 7.56 -3.72 -14.92
C ASN A 115 6.04 -3.91 -14.87
N ARG A 116 5.35 -3.16 -14.00
CA ARG A 116 3.88 -3.15 -13.88
C ARG A 116 3.20 -2.04 -14.68
N ALA A 117 3.96 -1.16 -15.34
CA ALA A 117 3.38 -0.12 -16.18
C ALA A 117 2.67 -0.73 -17.38
N ASN A 118 1.51 -0.20 -17.74
CA ASN A 118 0.79 -0.67 -18.92
C ASN A 118 1.67 -0.49 -20.18
N VAL A 119 1.89 -1.56 -20.93
CA VAL A 119 2.80 -1.54 -22.09
C VAL A 119 2.36 -0.55 -23.17
N ASN A 120 1.06 -0.30 -23.31
CA ASN A 120 0.49 0.53 -24.37
C ASN A 120 0.46 2.01 -23.99
N ASP A 121 0.01 2.35 -22.79
CA ASP A 121 -0.20 3.74 -22.36
C ASP A 121 0.74 4.21 -21.24
N GLY A 122 1.53 3.33 -20.63
CA GLY A 122 2.49 3.67 -19.57
C GLY A 122 1.86 4.05 -18.22
N GLY A 123 0.54 3.98 -18.09
CA GLY A 123 -0.17 4.25 -16.84
C GLY A 123 -0.28 3.01 -15.93
N TRP A 124 -1.02 3.19 -14.84
CA TRP A 124 -1.31 2.12 -13.86
C TRP A 124 -2.78 2.12 -13.45
N GLY A 125 -3.28 0.91 -13.17
CA GLY A 125 -4.65 0.68 -12.69
C GLY A 125 -4.78 0.64 -11.17
N LEU A 126 -5.96 0.24 -10.70
CA LEU A 126 -6.22 -0.03 -9.28
C LEU A 126 -5.39 -1.22 -8.75
N HIS A 127 -5.15 -2.20 -9.61
CA HIS A 127 -4.29 -3.37 -9.39
C HIS A 127 -3.47 -3.63 -10.66
N PHE A 128 -2.43 -4.48 -10.59
CA PHE A 128 -1.48 -4.64 -11.69
C PHE A 128 -2.06 -5.27 -12.98
N GLU A 129 -3.23 -5.93 -12.90
CA GLU A 129 -3.97 -6.44 -14.08
C GLU A 129 -5.04 -5.45 -14.59
N GLY A 130 -5.21 -4.33 -13.91
CA GLY A 130 -6.23 -3.34 -14.24
C GLY A 130 -5.84 -2.46 -15.42
N LYS A 131 -6.85 -1.90 -16.09
CA LYS A 131 -6.65 -0.78 -17.02
C LYS A 131 -6.07 0.44 -16.31
N SER A 132 -5.39 1.31 -17.03
CA SER A 132 -4.90 2.58 -16.50
C SER A 132 -6.05 3.45 -16.00
N THR A 133 -5.83 4.10 -14.86
CA THR A 133 -6.81 4.94 -14.15
C THR A 133 -6.14 6.23 -13.68
N VAL A 134 -6.90 7.27 -13.30
CA VAL A 134 -6.31 8.47 -12.70
C VAL A 134 -5.71 8.13 -11.36
N PHE A 135 -6.40 7.34 -10.52
CA PHE A 135 -5.89 6.95 -9.21
C PHE A 135 -4.58 6.16 -9.31
N GLY A 136 -4.56 5.08 -10.08
CA GLY A 136 -3.35 4.27 -10.25
C GLY A 136 -2.21 5.08 -10.89
N THR A 137 -2.48 5.84 -11.94
CA THR A 137 -1.43 6.56 -12.67
C THR A 137 -0.86 7.72 -11.87
N ALA A 138 -1.69 8.56 -11.25
CA ALA A 138 -1.21 9.68 -10.46
C ALA A 138 -0.40 9.20 -9.25
N MET A 139 -0.90 8.21 -8.50
CA MET A 139 -0.23 7.71 -7.30
C MET A 139 1.14 7.10 -7.62
N ASN A 140 1.24 6.28 -8.67
CA ASN A 140 2.50 5.62 -9.03
C ASN A 140 3.47 6.56 -9.76
N TYR A 141 2.97 7.53 -10.55
CA TYR A 141 3.80 8.60 -11.10
C TYR A 141 4.45 9.42 -9.97
N THR A 142 3.65 9.88 -9.01
CA THR A 142 4.16 10.64 -7.85
C THR A 142 5.15 9.81 -7.03
N LEU A 143 4.91 8.51 -6.85
CA LEU A 143 5.83 7.59 -6.20
C LEU A 143 7.19 7.56 -6.93
N LEU A 144 7.20 7.37 -8.26
CA LEU A 144 8.43 7.36 -9.05
C LEU A 144 9.20 8.69 -8.95
N ARG A 145 8.49 9.82 -8.94
CA ARG A 145 9.08 11.15 -8.74
C ARG A 145 9.73 11.29 -7.35
N ILE A 146 9.07 10.79 -6.29
CA ILE A 146 9.63 10.74 -4.92
C ILE A 146 10.88 9.85 -4.85
N LEU A 147 10.93 8.74 -5.59
CA LEU A 147 12.10 7.87 -5.67
C LEU A 147 13.23 8.43 -6.56
N GLY A 148 13.07 9.64 -7.11
CA GLY A 148 14.10 10.36 -7.85
C GLY A 148 14.12 10.07 -9.36
N VAL A 149 13.09 9.44 -9.93
CA VAL A 149 12.98 9.28 -11.38
C VAL A 149 12.63 10.62 -12.01
N ASP A 150 13.40 11.06 -13.00
CA ASP A 150 13.22 12.34 -13.66
C ASP A 150 11.91 12.44 -14.46
N GLN A 151 11.28 13.62 -14.44
CA GLN A 151 10.00 13.88 -15.12
C GLN A 151 10.09 13.78 -16.65
N ASP A 152 11.27 13.99 -17.22
CA ASP A 152 11.54 13.96 -18.65
C ASP A 152 12.05 12.59 -19.12
N TYR A 153 12.14 11.61 -18.22
CA TYR A 153 12.39 10.23 -18.59
C TYR A 153 11.24 9.74 -19.49
N PRO A 154 11.50 9.11 -20.67
CA PRO A 154 10.44 8.85 -21.64
C PRO A 154 9.23 8.05 -21.11
N PRO A 155 9.39 7.01 -20.27
CA PRO A 155 8.27 6.37 -19.59
C PRO A 155 7.45 7.29 -18.68
N MET A 156 8.08 8.27 -18.01
CA MET A 156 7.39 9.26 -17.18
C MET A 156 6.58 10.23 -18.02
N ILE A 157 7.12 10.71 -19.16
CA ILE A 157 6.37 11.53 -20.10
C ILE A 157 5.11 10.78 -20.58
N LYS A 158 5.28 9.49 -20.94
CA LYS A 158 4.16 8.65 -21.38
C LYS A 158 3.08 8.51 -20.29
N ALA A 159 3.47 8.19 -19.06
CA ALA A 159 2.56 8.11 -17.92
C ALA A 159 1.86 9.45 -17.63
N ARG A 160 2.57 10.58 -17.71
CA ARG A 160 2.01 11.92 -17.51
C ARG A 160 0.98 12.27 -18.57
N ASN A 161 1.26 11.96 -19.85
CA ASN A 161 0.32 12.16 -20.94
C ASN A 161 -0.96 11.34 -20.71
N THR A 162 -0.83 10.06 -20.34
CA THR A 162 -1.96 9.20 -19.99
C THR A 162 -2.75 9.74 -18.81
N LEU A 163 -2.10 10.24 -17.75
CA LEU A 163 -2.77 10.91 -16.64
C LEU A 163 -3.60 12.12 -17.12
N HIS A 164 -3.03 12.95 -17.99
CA HIS A 164 -3.69 14.14 -18.52
C HIS A 164 -4.89 13.77 -19.40
N GLU A 165 -4.77 12.76 -20.26
CA GLU A 165 -5.86 12.24 -21.09
C GLU A 165 -7.03 11.68 -20.26
N LEU A 166 -6.73 11.08 -19.10
CA LEU A 166 -7.73 10.52 -18.19
C LEU A 166 -8.45 11.56 -17.30
N GLY A 167 -8.06 12.84 -17.38
CA GLY A 167 -8.67 13.94 -16.65
C GLY A 167 -7.77 14.64 -15.63
N SER A 168 -6.46 14.34 -15.63
CA SER A 168 -5.46 14.85 -14.68
C SER A 168 -5.73 14.46 -13.22
N ALA A 169 -4.84 14.86 -12.30
CA ALA A 169 -5.05 14.61 -10.88
C ALA A 169 -6.26 15.36 -10.27
N THR A 170 -6.89 16.33 -10.96
CA THR A 170 -8.16 16.91 -10.49
C THR A 170 -9.31 15.90 -10.43
N ALA A 171 -9.27 14.88 -11.30
CA ALA A 171 -10.28 13.82 -11.40
C ALA A 171 -9.90 12.56 -10.61
N ILE A 172 -8.92 12.62 -9.71
CA ILE A 172 -8.46 11.46 -8.92
C ILE A 172 -9.54 11.00 -7.92
N SER A 173 -9.56 9.71 -7.58
CA SER A 173 -10.49 9.16 -6.58
C SER A 173 -10.23 9.71 -5.16
N SER A 174 -11.19 9.55 -4.25
CA SER A 174 -11.16 10.17 -2.91
C SER A 174 -9.92 9.82 -2.07
N TRP A 175 -9.42 8.58 -2.15
CA TRP A 175 -8.19 8.17 -1.45
C TRP A 175 -6.95 8.81 -2.07
N GLY A 176 -6.95 9.04 -3.39
CA GLY A 176 -5.89 9.79 -4.06
C GLY A 176 -5.87 11.25 -3.63
N LYS A 177 -7.05 11.89 -3.53
CA LYS A 177 -7.15 13.28 -3.02
C LYS A 177 -6.56 13.40 -1.63
N PHE A 178 -6.90 12.46 -0.74
CA PHE A 178 -6.35 12.43 0.62
C PHE A 178 -4.81 12.42 0.62
N TRP A 179 -4.20 11.51 -0.13
CA TRP A 179 -2.74 11.37 -0.17
C TRP A 179 -2.04 12.54 -0.85
N LEU A 180 -2.57 13.04 -1.98
CA LEU A 180 -2.04 14.21 -2.66
C LEU A 180 -2.20 15.48 -1.80
N SER A 181 -3.25 15.57 -0.99
CA SER A 181 -3.41 16.65 0.00
C SER A 181 -2.41 16.56 1.14
N ALA A 182 -2.15 15.38 1.69
CA ALA A 182 -1.10 15.19 2.68
C ALA A 182 0.30 15.58 2.13
N LEU A 183 0.56 15.29 0.86
CA LEU A 183 1.78 15.70 0.14
C LEU A 183 1.84 17.21 -0.19
N GLY A 184 0.74 17.95 -0.01
CA GLY A 184 0.67 19.37 -0.36
C GLY A 184 0.58 19.64 -1.86
N VAL A 185 0.21 18.65 -2.67
CA VAL A 185 0.05 18.78 -4.13
C VAL A 185 -1.40 18.67 -4.58
N TYR A 186 -2.37 18.75 -3.67
CA TYR A 186 -3.81 18.87 -3.93
C TYR A 186 -4.46 19.60 -2.74
N GLU A 187 -5.37 20.55 -2.93
CA GLU A 187 -5.94 21.27 -1.78
C GLU A 187 -6.99 20.45 -1.02
N TRP A 188 -6.92 20.47 0.31
CA TRP A 188 -7.85 19.78 1.21
C TRP A 188 -9.33 20.16 0.98
N ASP A 189 -9.59 21.35 0.43
CA ASP A 189 -10.94 21.82 0.06
C ASP A 189 -11.53 21.08 -1.15
N GLY A 190 -10.68 20.43 -1.96
CA GLY A 190 -11.11 19.72 -3.14
C GLY A 190 -11.49 18.26 -2.93
N MET A 191 -11.59 17.81 -1.69
CA MET A 191 -12.14 16.50 -1.34
C MET A 191 -13.37 16.63 -0.44
N LEU A 192 -14.21 15.59 -0.45
CA LEU A 192 -15.33 15.50 0.46
C LEU A 192 -14.86 15.44 1.92
N PRO A 193 -15.62 16.02 2.87
CA PRO A 193 -15.25 15.95 4.27
C PRO A 193 -15.18 14.56 4.85
N LEU A 194 -14.06 14.27 5.51
CA LEU A 194 -13.87 13.08 6.35
C LEU A 194 -14.07 13.51 7.80
N LEU A 195 -15.33 13.57 8.21
CA LEU A 195 -15.73 14.05 9.53
C LEU A 195 -15.27 13.05 10.61
N PRO A 196 -14.58 13.51 11.68
CA PRO A 196 -14.27 12.65 12.82
C PRO A 196 -15.47 12.49 13.79
N GLU A 197 -16.46 13.39 13.78
CA GLU A 197 -17.58 13.37 14.74
C GLU A 197 -18.43 12.08 14.75
N PRO A 198 -18.64 11.37 13.62
CA PRO A 198 -19.36 10.10 13.64
C PRO A 198 -18.78 9.04 14.59
N TRP A 199 -17.49 9.13 14.94
CA TRP A 199 -16.86 8.23 15.90
C TRP A 199 -17.38 8.38 17.33
N LEU A 200 -18.06 9.50 17.63
CA LEU A 200 -18.72 9.75 18.92
C LEU A 200 -20.19 9.29 18.95
N PHE A 201 -20.74 8.81 17.82
CA PHE A 201 -22.15 8.44 17.77
C PHE A 201 -22.42 7.19 18.63
N PRO A 202 -23.60 7.11 19.26
CA PRO A 202 -24.05 5.86 19.87
C PRO A 202 -24.17 4.74 18.82
N GLU A 203 -23.93 3.50 19.24
CA GLU A 203 -23.88 2.33 18.36
C GLU A 203 -25.17 2.10 17.55
N PHE A 204 -26.34 2.49 18.08
CA PHE A 204 -27.62 2.32 17.39
C PHE A 204 -27.83 3.27 16.20
N ILE A 205 -26.97 4.27 16.00
CA ILE A 205 -27.06 5.18 14.84
C ILE A 205 -26.57 4.43 13.59
N PRO A 206 -27.37 4.37 12.48
CA PRO A 206 -27.01 3.60 11.28
C PRO A 206 -25.67 3.94 10.62
N PHE A 207 -25.16 5.16 10.85
CA PHE A 207 -23.90 5.66 10.31
C PHE A 207 -22.73 5.61 11.31
N PHE A 208 -22.92 4.97 12.47
CA PHE A 208 -21.85 4.78 13.44
C PHE A 208 -20.71 3.94 12.83
N PRO A 209 -19.47 4.47 12.74
CA PRO A 209 -18.36 3.76 12.09
C PRO A 209 -18.00 2.42 12.71
N GLY A 210 -18.31 2.20 14.01
CA GLY A 210 -18.06 0.92 14.67
C GLY A 210 -18.80 -0.26 14.04
N ASN A 211 -19.93 0.00 13.35
CA ASN A 211 -20.72 -1.03 12.67
C ASN A 211 -20.25 -1.30 11.22
N TRP A 212 -19.29 -0.54 10.70
CA TRP A 212 -18.80 -0.74 9.34
C TRP A 212 -17.85 -1.95 9.27
N TRP A 213 -17.65 -2.46 8.05
CA TRP A 213 -16.63 -3.47 7.78
C TRP A 213 -15.27 -3.01 8.32
N VAL A 214 -14.56 -3.93 8.98
CA VAL A 214 -13.37 -3.62 9.78
C VAL A 214 -12.28 -2.90 8.98
N HIS A 215 -12.03 -3.28 7.72
CA HIS A 215 -11.06 -2.60 6.86
C HIS A 215 -11.51 -1.18 6.49
N THR A 216 -12.79 -0.97 6.21
CA THR A 216 -13.33 0.37 5.92
C THR A 216 -13.15 1.28 7.13
N ARG A 217 -13.64 0.88 8.31
CA ARG A 217 -13.54 1.74 9.50
C ARG A 217 -12.09 2.02 9.88
N ALA A 218 -11.19 1.03 9.81
CA ALA A 218 -9.79 1.22 10.19
C ALA A 218 -9.08 2.26 9.31
N VAL A 219 -9.33 2.27 8.00
CA VAL A 219 -8.76 3.27 7.09
C VAL A 219 -9.38 4.65 7.33
N TYR A 220 -10.71 4.73 7.40
CA TYR A 220 -11.40 6.00 7.58
C TYR A 220 -11.18 6.62 8.97
N LEU A 221 -10.83 5.83 9.99
CA LEU A 221 -10.44 6.30 11.31
C LEU A 221 -9.25 7.24 11.20
N GLY A 222 -8.13 6.72 10.71
CA GLY A 222 -6.92 7.51 10.50
C GLY A 222 -7.13 8.65 9.50
N MET A 223 -7.86 8.43 8.40
CA MET A 223 -8.05 9.47 7.39
C MET A 223 -8.89 10.64 7.93
N SER A 224 -9.94 10.36 8.72
CA SER A 224 -10.75 11.41 9.36
C SER A 224 -9.97 12.21 10.40
N HIS A 225 -9.10 11.51 11.16
CA HIS A 225 -8.18 12.17 12.09
C HIS A 225 -7.24 13.13 11.36
N ILE A 226 -6.52 12.67 10.33
CA ILE A 226 -5.62 13.52 9.52
C ILE A 226 -6.37 14.67 8.84
N TYR A 227 -7.54 14.40 8.28
CA TYR A 227 -8.37 15.42 7.64
C TYR A 227 -8.73 16.56 8.61
N SER A 228 -9.02 16.22 9.88
CA SER A 228 -9.33 17.22 10.90
C SER A 228 -8.17 18.16 11.22
N LEU A 229 -6.92 17.71 10.98
CA LEU A 229 -5.71 18.50 11.18
C LEU A 229 -5.40 19.39 9.98
N ARG A 230 -5.87 19.03 8.77
CA ARG A 230 -5.60 19.73 7.49
C ARG A 230 -4.11 20.01 7.25
N LYS A 231 -3.23 19.15 7.79
CA LYS A 231 -1.78 19.31 7.65
C LYS A 231 -1.34 18.73 6.32
N SER A 232 -0.56 19.51 5.59
CA SER A 232 0.20 19.08 4.43
C SER A 232 1.68 19.25 4.74
N MET A 233 2.54 18.44 4.12
CA MET A 233 3.97 18.69 4.21
C MET A 233 4.34 20.06 3.62
N PRO A 234 5.39 20.74 4.13
CA PRO A 234 5.87 21.98 3.53
C PRO A 234 6.31 21.78 2.08
N LEU A 235 6.04 22.78 1.23
CA LEU A 235 6.43 22.73 -0.17
C LEU A 235 7.95 22.74 -0.33
N ASN A 236 8.46 21.70 -0.98
CA ASN A 236 9.82 21.62 -1.50
C ASN A 236 9.81 21.68 -3.04
N ASP A 237 11.00 21.59 -3.63
CA ASP A 237 11.16 21.72 -5.08
C ASP A 237 10.46 20.58 -5.84
N LEU A 238 10.47 19.37 -5.29
CA LEU A 238 9.75 18.23 -5.87
C LEU A 238 8.24 18.45 -5.84
N THR A 239 7.65 18.85 -4.71
CA THR A 239 6.21 19.08 -4.61
C THR A 239 5.76 20.26 -5.46
N ARG A 240 6.61 21.30 -5.61
CA ARG A 240 6.36 22.40 -6.57
C ARG A 240 6.39 21.90 -8.01
N SER A 241 7.34 21.05 -8.36
CA SER A 241 7.39 20.40 -9.68
C SER A 241 6.14 19.56 -9.94
N LEU A 242 5.74 18.71 -8.99
CA LEU A 242 4.54 17.88 -9.08
C LEU A 242 3.26 18.68 -9.32
N ARG A 243 3.12 19.88 -8.73
CA ARG A 243 1.98 20.78 -9.00
C ARG A 243 1.93 21.26 -10.46
N ASN A 244 3.04 21.26 -11.19
CA ASN A 244 3.08 21.57 -12.62
C ASN A 244 2.96 20.31 -13.50
N GLU A 245 3.26 19.14 -12.95
CA GLU A 245 3.28 17.87 -13.68
C GLU A 245 1.92 17.15 -13.68
N LEU A 246 1.20 17.17 -12.55
CA LEU A 246 0.01 16.34 -12.32
C LEU A 246 -1.29 16.90 -12.92
N TYR A 247 -1.27 18.16 -13.35
CA TYR A 247 -2.47 18.93 -13.72
C TYR A 247 -2.38 19.45 -15.14
N THR A 248 -3.52 19.54 -15.82
CA THR A 248 -3.63 20.09 -17.19
C THR A 248 -3.88 21.59 -17.22
N GLN A 249 -3.98 22.23 -16.05
CA GLN A 249 -4.17 23.66 -15.88
C GLN A 249 -3.23 24.16 -14.77
N ASP A 250 -3.01 25.48 -14.72
CA ASP A 250 -2.25 26.11 -13.65
C ASP A 250 -2.86 25.77 -12.28
N TYR A 251 -2.02 25.25 -11.36
CA TYR A 251 -2.43 24.76 -10.05
C TYR A 251 -3.20 25.81 -9.25
N ASP A 252 -2.73 27.07 -9.30
CA ASP A 252 -3.30 28.16 -8.50
C ASP A 252 -4.66 28.65 -9.04
N THR A 253 -5.06 28.17 -10.23
CA THR A 253 -6.35 28.51 -10.87
C THR A 253 -7.42 27.43 -10.70
N ILE A 254 -7.08 26.28 -10.10
CA ILE A 254 -8.02 25.16 -9.91
C ILE A 254 -9.11 25.57 -8.91
N ASP A 255 -10.37 25.48 -9.33
CA ASP A 255 -11.51 25.54 -8.40
C ASP A 255 -11.60 24.24 -7.62
N TRP A 256 -10.88 24.18 -6.50
CA TRP A 256 -10.81 22.99 -5.67
C TRP A 256 -12.20 22.53 -5.20
N LYS A 257 -13.11 23.43 -4.84
CA LYS A 257 -14.45 23.04 -4.38
C LYS A 257 -15.24 22.31 -5.46
N ALA A 258 -15.12 22.73 -6.72
CA ALA A 258 -15.72 22.01 -7.84
C ALA A 258 -15.15 20.59 -8.02
N GLN A 259 -13.95 20.33 -7.51
CA GLN A 259 -13.30 19.02 -7.63
C GLN A 259 -13.79 18.00 -6.61
N GLN A 260 -14.54 18.35 -5.56
CA GLN A 260 -14.92 17.41 -4.49
C GLN A 260 -15.57 16.12 -5.00
N LEU A 261 -16.47 16.24 -5.96
CA LEU A 261 -17.18 15.11 -6.60
C LEU A 261 -16.60 14.75 -7.98
N ASN A 262 -15.55 15.45 -8.44
CA ASN A 262 -14.85 15.11 -9.68
C ASN A 262 -14.05 13.82 -9.48
N VAL A 263 -14.42 12.78 -10.20
CA VAL A 263 -13.75 11.48 -10.25
C VAL A 263 -13.87 11.00 -11.69
N SER A 264 -12.75 10.63 -12.31
CA SER A 264 -12.72 10.13 -13.69
C SER A 264 -13.62 8.91 -13.88
N GLU A 265 -14.23 8.78 -15.06
CA GLU A 265 -15.00 7.57 -15.41
C GLU A 265 -14.11 6.32 -15.44
N ALA A 266 -12.80 6.48 -15.68
CA ALA A 266 -11.86 5.37 -15.65
C ALA A 266 -11.76 4.72 -14.26
N ASP A 267 -11.92 5.53 -13.19
CA ASP A 267 -11.85 5.14 -11.78
C ASP A 267 -13.20 4.71 -11.20
N ARG A 268 -14.31 5.02 -11.87
CA ARG A 268 -15.65 4.88 -11.28
C ARG A 268 -16.19 3.47 -11.45
N TYR A 269 -15.98 2.64 -10.43
CA TYR A 269 -16.57 1.30 -10.38
C TYR A 269 -18.06 1.32 -10.01
N VAL A 270 -18.45 2.15 -9.04
CA VAL A 270 -19.85 2.32 -8.59
C VAL A 270 -20.26 3.79 -8.75
N PRO A 271 -21.41 4.09 -9.39
CA PRO A 271 -21.91 5.45 -9.46
C PRO A 271 -22.35 5.95 -8.09
N LEU A 272 -22.23 7.25 -7.85
CA LEU A 272 -22.72 7.87 -6.62
C LEU A 272 -24.25 7.73 -6.52
N SER A 273 -24.71 7.03 -5.47
CA SER A 273 -26.13 6.93 -5.17
C SER A 273 -26.70 8.29 -4.75
N PHE A 274 -28.03 8.44 -4.88
CA PHE A 274 -28.72 9.62 -4.36
C PHE A 274 -28.48 9.83 -2.85
N THR A 275 -28.52 8.75 -2.08
CA THR A 275 -28.29 8.78 -0.62
C THR A 275 -26.89 9.28 -0.28
N LEU A 276 -25.87 8.82 -1.00
CA LEU A 276 -24.50 9.27 -0.80
C LEU A 276 -24.31 10.73 -1.21
N LYS A 277 -24.92 11.18 -2.31
CA LYS A 277 -24.92 12.60 -2.71
C LYS A 277 -25.55 13.49 -1.65
N ALA A 278 -26.69 13.09 -1.09
CA ALA A 278 -27.36 13.81 -0.02
C ALA A 278 -26.49 13.87 1.25
N PHE A 279 -25.91 12.73 1.65
CA PHE A 279 -24.97 12.68 2.78
C PHE A 279 -23.77 13.61 2.58
N ASN A 280 -23.15 13.57 1.40
CA ASN A 280 -22.01 14.42 1.04
C ASN A 280 -22.36 15.92 1.10
N TYR A 281 -23.57 16.30 0.67
CA TYR A 281 -24.05 17.67 0.78
C TYR A 281 -24.18 18.09 2.25
N VAL A 282 -24.83 17.26 3.08
CA VAL A 282 -24.97 17.53 4.52
C VAL A 282 -23.61 17.62 5.21
N SER A 283 -22.68 16.71 4.90
CA SER A 283 -21.32 16.72 5.46
C SER A 283 -20.55 17.98 5.09
N ASN A 284 -20.69 18.50 3.87
CA ASN A 284 -20.10 19.77 3.45
C ASN A 284 -20.67 20.98 4.20
N VAL A 285 -22.00 21.01 4.39
CA VAL A 285 -22.65 22.07 5.17
C VAL A 285 -22.18 22.01 6.62
N TYR A 286 -22.16 20.81 7.21
CA TYR A 286 -21.68 20.61 8.57
C TYR A 286 -20.21 21.01 8.74
N GLU A 287 -19.31 20.61 7.83
CA GLU A 287 -17.88 20.94 7.91
C GLU A 287 -17.63 22.46 8.00
N ARG A 288 -18.42 23.25 7.26
CA ARG A 288 -18.36 24.71 7.28
C ARG A 288 -18.78 25.33 8.62
N PHE A 289 -19.66 24.67 9.35
CA PHE A 289 -20.27 25.16 10.59
C PHE A 289 -20.05 24.20 11.76
N HIS A 290 -18.98 23.40 11.72
CA HIS A 290 -18.76 22.34 12.69
C HIS A 290 -18.63 22.92 14.09
N ILE A 291 -18.99 22.12 15.10
CA ILE A 291 -18.93 22.55 16.50
C ILE A 291 -17.50 22.29 17.02
N PRO A 292 -16.69 23.32 17.36
CA PRO A 292 -15.28 23.11 17.68
C PRO A 292 -15.03 22.21 18.89
N SER A 293 -15.90 22.27 19.91
CA SER A 293 -15.80 21.40 21.09
C SER A 293 -16.12 19.94 20.76
N LEU A 294 -17.04 19.70 19.82
CA LEU A 294 -17.36 18.36 19.34
C LEU A 294 -16.23 17.80 18.47
N ARG A 295 -15.70 18.62 17.55
CA ARG A 295 -14.52 18.31 16.73
C ARG A 295 -13.34 17.91 17.61
N LYS A 296 -13.05 18.68 18.66
CA LYS A 296 -11.96 18.36 19.60
C LYS A 296 -12.14 16.99 20.25
N LYS A 297 -13.34 16.69 20.78
CA LYS A 297 -13.63 15.36 21.38
C LYS A 297 -13.49 14.23 20.35
N ALA A 298 -13.90 14.47 19.11
CA ALA A 298 -13.80 13.49 18.06
C ALA A 298 -12.35 13.22 17.66
N ILE A 299 -11.50 14.25 17.67
CA ILE A 299 -10.05 14.10 17.45
C ILE A 299 -9.43 13.27 18.58
N GLU A 300 -9.78 13.54 19.83
CA GLU A 300 -9.33 12.77 21.01
C GLU A 300 -9.76 11.29 20.91
N GLU A 301 -11.02 11.03 20.53
CA GLU A 301 -11.55 9.68 20.35
C GLU A 301 -10.86 8.92 19.21
N THR A 302 -10.69 9.56 18.05
CA THR A 302 -10.01 8.93 16.92
C THR A 302 -8.55 8.63 17.24
N LEU A 303 -7.87 9.51 17.96
CA LEU A 303 -6.49 9.29 18.42
C LEU A 303 -6.39 8.11 19.40
N LEU A 304 -7.32 8.01 20.35
CA LEU A 304 -7.39 6.89 21.28
C LEU A 304 -7.54 5.55 20.54
N GLN A 305 -8.47 5.47 19.58
CA GLN A 305 -8.66 4.24 18.81
C GLN A 305 -7.44 3.88 17.96
N ILE A 306 -6.72 4.87 17.42
CA ILE A 306 -5.47 4.64 16.69
C ILE A 306 -4.39 4.09 17.64
N HIS A 307 -4.26 4.61 18.87
CA HIS A 307 -3.35 4.07 19.87
C HIS A 307 -3.68 2.61 20.21
N LEU A 308 -4.95 2.31 20.44
CA LEU A 308 -5.41 0.95 20.73
C LEU A 308 -5.09 -0.02 19.58
N GLU A 309 -5.32 0.39 18.33
CA GLU A 309 -4.96 -0.41 17.15
C GLU A 309 -3.45 -0.71 17.11
N ILE A 310 -2.62 0.31 17.34
CA ILE A 310 -1.16 0.17 17.34
C ILE A 310 -0.69 -0.77 18.45
N GLU A 311 -1.21 -0.63 19.66
CA GLU A 311 -0.86 -1.52 20.79
C GLU A 311 -1.32 -2.96 20.54
N ASN A 312 -2.57 -3.16 20.09
CA ASN A 312 -3.14 -4.48 19.86
C ASN A 312 -2.44 -5.27 18.74
N THR A 313 -1.82 -4.56 17.79
CA THR A 313 -1.20 -5.16 16.60
C THR A 313 0.32 -5.11 16.63
N ASN A 314 0.92 -4.64 17.73
CA ASN A 314 2.35 -4.39 17.83
C ASN A 314 2.86 -3.55 16.63
N TYR A 315 2.20 -2.42 16.39
CA TYR A 315 2.48 -1.44 15.32
C TYR A 315 2.18 -1.88 13.89
N LEU A 316 1.73 -3.12 13.63
CA LEU A 316 1.44 -3.59 12.26
C LEU A 316 0.16 -3.00 11.67
N CYS A 317 -0.81 -2.70 12.53
CA CYS A 317 -2.20 -2.43 12.14
C CYS A 317 -2.83 -3.59 11.35
N LEU A 318 -4.13 -3.47 11.05
CA LEU A 318 -4.89 -4.46 10.27
C LEU A 318 -4.34 -4.69 8.86
N ALA A 319 -3.90 -3.63 8.17
CA ALA A 319 -3.38 -3.69 6.81
C ALA A 319 -2.43 -2.51 6.53
N PRO A 320 -1.56 -2.63 5.50
CA PRO A 320 -0.62 -1.56 5.13
C PRO A 320 -1.25 -0.21 4.79
N VAL A 321 -2.51 -0.21 4.33
CA VAL A 321 -3.24 1.04 4.04
C VAL A 321 -3.51 1.83 5.32
N ASN A 322 -4.12 1.22 6.35
CA ASN A 322 -4.38 1.94 7.60
C ASN A 322 -3.12 2.12 8.43
N PHE A 323 -2.13 1.22 8.31
CA PHE A 323 -0.78 1.42 8.84
C PHE A 323 -0.19 2.76 8.37
N ALA A 324 -0.16 3.02 7.05
CA ALA A 324 0.46 4.23 6.51
C ALA A 324 -0.24 5.50 7.00
N VAL A 325 -1.57 5.47 7.10
CA VAL A 325 -2.35 6.61 7.60
C VAL A 325 -2.15 6.81 9.12
N ASN A 326 -2.15 5.74 9.90
CA ASN A 326 -1.92 5.80 11.34
C ASN A 326 -0.49 6.25 11.68
N MET A 327 0.50 5.83 10.90
CA MET A 327 1.89 6.29 11.03
C MET A 327 1.99 7.81 10.84
N LEU A 328 1.28 8.36 9.85
CA LEU A 328 1.20 9.80 9.63
C LEU A 328 0.52 10.52 10.82
N ALA A 329 -0.54 9.92 11.39
CA ALA A 329 -1.22 10.48 12.56
C ALA A 329 -0.27 10.51 13.77
N MET A 330 0.46 9.42 14.02
CA MET A 330 1.43 9.37 15.11
C MET A 330 2.56 10.39 14.95
N TYR A 331 3.03 10.61 13.71
CA TYR A 331 4.01 11.64 13.43
C TYR A 331 3.48 13.05 13.75
N TYR A 332 2.26 13.39 13.33
CA TYR A 332 1.71 14.74 13.55
C TYR A 332 1.30 15.02 14.99
N GLU A 333 0.89 14.00 15.74
CA GLU A 333 0.45 14.13 17.14
C GLU A 333 1.61 14.04 18.13
N HIS A 334 2.56 13.13 17.89
CA HIS A 334 3.62 12.81 18.87
C HIS A 334 5.03 13.17 18.42
N GLY A 335 5.23 13.43 17.13
CA GLY A 335 6.52 13.80 16.57
C GLY A 335 7.45 12.61 16.25
N PRO A 336 8.59 12.89 15.59
CA PRO A 336 9.46 11.88 14.97
C PRO A 336 10.24 11.01 15.94
N THR A 337 10.33 11.40 17.23
CA THR A 337 11.09 10.67 18.25
C THR A 337 10.19 9.90 19.21
N SER A 338 8.88 9.94 19.00
CA SER A 338 7.91 9.25 19.86
C SER A 338 7.97 7.74 19.65
N LYS A 339 7.77 6.96 20.72
CA LYS A 339 7.66 5.50 20.65
C LYS A 339 6.59 5.03 19.65
N TRP A 340 5.53 5.83 19.50
CA TRP A 340 4.43 5.58 18.59
C TRP A 340 4.88 5.62 17.14
N PHE A 341 5.59 6.69 16.76
CA PHE A 341 6.09 6.82 15.39
C PHE A 341 7.27 5.89 15.12
N THR A 342 8.26 5.81 16.01
CA THR A 342 9.46 4.99 15.79
C THR A 342 9.12 3.51 15.73
N GLY A 343 8.19 3.03 16.56
CA GLY A 343 7.73 1.64 16.50
C GLY A 343 7.06 1.30 15.17
N MET A 344 6.21 2.18 14.65
CA MET A 344 5.62 1.99 13.31
C MET A 344 6.69 2.06 12.22
N LEU A 345 7.62 3.03 12.31
CA LEU A 345 8.71 3.18 11.36
C LEU A 345 9.47 1.85 11.21
N ASP A 346 9.79 1.16 12.29
CA ASP A 346 10.51 -0.12 12.27
C ASP A 346 9.70 -1.26 11.61
N ARG A 347 8.37 -1.18 11.60
CA ARG A 347 7.47 -2.18 10.99
C ARG A 347 7.14 -1.92 9.52
N ARG A 348 7.60 -0.81 8.94
CA ARG A 348 7.30 -0.46 7.53
C ARG A 348 7.72 -1.54 6.53
N ILE A 349 8.80 -2.26 6.84
CA ILE A 349 9.38 -3.29 5.99
C ILE A 349 8.53 -4.57 5.96
N ASP A 350 7.74 -4.81 7.00
CA ASP A 350 6.83 -5.97 7.11
C ASP A 350 5.72 -5.94 6.05
N ALA A 351 5.47 -4.78 5.46
CA ALA A 351 4.49 -4.57 4.39
C ALA A 351 5.10 -4.59 2.97
N LEU A 352 6.37 -5.01 2.84
CA LEU A 352 7.09 -5.01 1.57
C LEU A 352 7.60 -6.42 1.22
N TRP A 353 7.46 -6.79 -0.05
CA TRP A 353 7.92 -8.07 -0.57
C TRP A 353 8.69 -7.90 -1.86
N LEU A 354 9.82 -8.60 -2.00
CA LEU A 354 10.62 -8.60 -3.23
C LEU A 354 10.09 -9.67 -4.19
N CYS A 355 9.28 -9.23 -5.16
CA CYS A 355 8.76 -10.06 -6.25
C CYS A 355 9.81 -10.21 -7.37
N ARG A 356 9.49 -11.10 -8.33
CA ARG A 356 10.25 -11.24 -9.58
C ARG A 356 10.34 -9.92 -10.34
N GLU A 357 9.30 -9.10 -10.28
CA GLU A 357 9.19 -7.82 -10.96
C GLU A 357 9.89 -6.67 -10.20
N GLY A 358 10.14 -6.81 -8.91
CA GLY A 358 10.71 -5.77 -8.03
C GLY A 358 10.09 -5.77 -6.64
N LEU A 359 10.42 -4.77 -5.83
CA LEU A 359 9.87 -4.62 -4.49
C LEU A 359 8.47 -3.99 -4.57
N ALA A 360 7.51 -4.56 -3.85
CA ALA A 360 6.13 -4.09 -3.84
C ALA A 360 5.52 -4.12 -2.43
N GLY A 361 4.51 -3.28 -2.20
CA GLY A 361 3.67 -3.37 -1.03
C GLY A 361 2.75 -4.61 -1.08
N THR A 362 2.58 -5.27 0.05
CA THR A 362 1.71 -6.45 0.21
C THR A 362 0.31 -6.05 0.70
N GLY A 363 -0.71 -6.86 0.43
CA GLY A 363 -2.10 -6.61 0.86
C GLY A 363 -2.30 -6.59 2.39
N THR A 364 -1.45 -7.31 3.11
CA THR A 364 -1.35 -7.46 4.58
C THR A 364 0.14 -7.55 4.92
N ASN A 365 0.53 -7.91 6.15
CA ASN A 365 1.92 -8.32 6.48
C ASN A 365 2.27 -9.73 5.96
N GLY A 366 1.48 -10.28 5.04
CA GLY A 366 1.60 -11.62 4.45
C GLY A 366 0.33 -12.46 4.59
N SER A 367 0.35 -13.64 3.97
CA SER A 367 -0.72 -14.66 3.97
C SER A 367 -0.32 -15.95 4.69
N GLN A 368 0.66 -15.88 5.60
CA GLN A 368 1.38 -17.00 6.20
C GLN A 368 0.46 -18.09 6.76
N LEU A 369 -0.45 -17.71 7.67
CA LEU A 369 -1.36 -18.66 8.30
C LEU A 369 -2.38 -19.22 7.29
N TRP A 370 -2.85 -18.37 6.38
CA TRP A 370 -3.82 -18.75 5.35
C TRP A 370 -3.23 -19.81 4.41
N ASP A 371 -2.06 -19.53 3.85
CA ASP A 371 -1.38 -20.43 2.91
C ASP A 371 -0.97 -21.73 3.58
N THR A 372 -0.49 -21.67 4.81
CA THR A 372 -0.08 -22.86 5.57
C THR A 372 -1.27 -23.74 5.93
N ALA A 373 -2.39 -23.15 6.35
CA ALA A 373 -3.60 -23.91 6.66
C ALA A 373 -4.18 -24.59 5.40
N LEU A 374 -4.13 -23.92 4.24
CA LEU A 374 -4.55 -24.51 2.97
C LEU A 374 -3.58 -25.60 2.48
N ALA A 375 -2.28 -25.38 2.63
CA ALA A 375 -1.25 -26.37 2.30
C ALA A 375 -1.43 -27.65 3.14
N ALA A 376 -1.62 -27.50 4.46
CA ALA A 376 -1.86 -28.62 5.36
C ALA A 376 -3.14 -29.40 4.97
N GLN A 377 -4.24 -28.70 4.72
CA GLN A 377 -5.48 -29.33 4.25
C GLN A 377 -5.29 -30.06 2.92
N ALA A 378 -4.60 -29.44 1.97
CA ALA A 378 -4.29 -30.07 0.68
C ALA A 378 -3.51 -31.37 0.87
N CYS A 379 -2.53 -31.40 1.77
CA CYS A 379 -1.74 -32.60 2.08
C CYS A 379 -2.59 -33.73 2.68
N ILE A 380 -3.49 -33.39 3.60
CA ILE A 380 -4.37 -34.37 4.27
C ILE A 380 -5.37 -34.97 3.26
N TYR A 381 -6.09 -34.12 2.52
CA TYR A 381 -7.15 -34.58 1.62
C TYR A 381 -6.64 -35.31 0.38
N SER A 382 -5.39 -35.08 -0.02
CA SER A 382 -4.72 -35.82 -1.11
C SER A 382 -4.01 -37.09 -0.63
N GLY A 383 -3.99 -37.37 0.68
CA GLY A 383 -3.29 -38.50 1.29
C GLY A 383 -1.78 -38.37 1.27
N LEU A 384 -1.23 -37.19 0.94
CA LEU A 384 0.20 -36.91 0.96
C LEU A 384 0.79 -36.94 2.37
N SER A 385 -0.03 -36.62 3.39
CA SER A 385 0.36 -36.70 4.80
C SER A 385 0.65 -38.13 5.29
N ASN A 386 0.32 -39.15 4.51
CA ASN A 386 0.54 -40.56 4.86
C ASN A 386 1.78 -41.15 4.17
N LEU A 387 2.51 -40.34 3.40
CA LEU A 387 3.74 -40.77 2.73
C LEU A 387 4.90 -40.79 3.74
N GLU A 388 5.78 -41.78 3.65
CA GLU A 388 6.89 -41.97 4.60
C GLU A 388 7.89 -40.80 4.58
N GLU A 389 8.01 -40.09 3.44
CA GLU A 389 8.89 -38.93 3.30
C GLU A 389 8.37 -37.63 3.97
N ASN A 390 7.16 -37.62 4.51
CA ASN A 390 6.45 -36.45 5.05
C ASN A 390 6.06 -36.69 6.51
#